data_AF-A0A031INZ1-F1
#
_entry.id   AF-A0A031INZ1-F1
#
_cell.length_a   1.000
_cell.length_b   1.000
_cell.length_c   1.000
_cell.angle_alpha   90.00
_cell.angle_beta   90.00
_cell.angle_gamma   90.00
#
_symmetry.space_group_name_H-M   'P 1'
#
loop_
_entity.id
_entity.type
_entity.pdbx_description
1 polymer ?
#
loop_
_entity_poly.entity_id
_entity_poly.type
_entity_poly.pdbx_seq_one_letter_code
_entity_poly.pdbx_strand_id
1 'polypeptide(L)'
;MNYGARVWGPTGLLELDENSFTVRIIYSEIVQVGVPAPGRTRYISIPGVNPATHSAVCVPVAAYDTSGQSYYAIQYTPVVGVDGVVIYFGNPARSNGPLGLSPQRLLVMRYR
;
A
#
# COMPACT_ATOMS: atom_id res chain seq x y z
N MET A 1 18.72 -20.80 -11.69
CA MET A 1 18.21 -19.81 -10.72
C MET A 1 17.27 -20.55 -9.78
N ASN A 2 17.65 -20.71 -8.51
CA ASN A 2 16.79 -21.30 -7.49
C ASN A 2 15.98 -20.17 -6.86
N TYR A 3 14.72 -20.04 -7.24
CA TYR A 3 13.82 -19.02 -6.70
C TYR A 3 13.12 -19.58 -5.45
N GLY A 4 13.32 -18.94 -4.30
CA GLY A 4 12.28 -18.91 -3.26
C GLY A 4 12.60 -19.52 -1.88
N ALA A 5 13.44 -20.56 -1.75
CA ALA A 5 13.89 -21.06 -0.44
C ALA A 5 14.95 -22.17 -0.60
N ARG A 6 16.23 -21.80 -0.65
CA ARG A 6 17.32 -22.70 -0.24
C ARG A 6 18.67 -21.98 -0.23
N VAL A 7 19.10 -21.51 0.95
CA VAL A 7 20.50 -21.24 1.25
C VAL A 7 20.78 -21.74 2.66
N TRP A 8 21.88 -22.49 2.83
CA TRP A 8 22.38 -22.91 4.13
C TRP A 8 23.22 -21.75 4.68
N GLY A 9 22.82 -21.17 5.81
CA GLY A 9 23.68 -20.24 6.55
C GLY A 9 24.94 -20.94 7.08
N PRO A 10 25.93 -20.22 7.65
CA PRO A 10 27.12 -20.83 8.26
C PRO A 10 26.78 -21.79 9.43
N THR A 11 25.56 -21.69 9.95
CA THR A 11 24.95 -22.56 10.96
C THR A 11 24.42 -23.88 10.39
N GLY A 12 24.35 -24.00 9.07
CA GLY A 12 23.74 -25.14 8.41
C GLY A 12 22.23 -25.23 8.62
N LEU A 13 21.55 -24.12 8.90
CA LEU A 13 20.09 -24.08 8.99
C LEU A 13 19.47 -23.54 7.69
N LEU A 14 18.23 -23.94 7.44
CA LEU A 14 17.45 -23.37 6.35
C LEU A 14 17.10 -21.93 6.72
N GLU A 15 17.72 -20.98 6.02
CA GLU A 15 17.53 -19.55 6.25
C GLU A 15 16.86 -18.92 5.02
N LEU A 16 16.06 -17.89 5.28
CA LEU A 16 15.35 -17.14 4.26
C LEU A 16 16.29 -16.05 3.72
N ASP A 17 16.59 -16.09 2.42
CA ASP A 17 17.46 -15.09 1.78
C ASP A 17 16.69 -13.79 1.49
N GLU A 18 16.88 -12.80 2.36
CA GLU A 18 16.29 -11.47 2.28
C GLU A 18 16.67 -10.68 1.00
N ASN A 19 17.73 -11.07 0.29
CA ASN A 19 18.20 -10.37 -0.91
C ASN A 19 17.61 -10.91 -2.22
N SER A 20 17.03 -12.12 -2.20
CA SER A 20 16.46 -12.77 -3.38
C SER A 20 15.03 -12.32 -3.72
N PHE A 21 14.36 -11.58 -2.85
CA PHE A 21 12.98 -11.17 -3.06
C PHE A 21 12.87 -10.11 -4.17
N THR A 22 12.02 -10.42 -5.15
CA THR A 22 11.66 -9.48 -6.23
C THR A 22 10.81 -8.32 -5.71
N VAL A 23 10.01 -8.55 -4.66
CA VAL A 23 9.15 -7.54 -4.04
C VAL A 23 9.18 -7.70 -2.52
N ARG A 24 9.36 -6.59 -1.80
CA ARG A 24 9.27 -6.56 -0.32
C ARG A 24 8.36 -5.43 0.15
N ILE A 25 7.58 -5.67 1.20
CA ILE A 25 6.80 -4.62 1.86
C ILE A 25 7.75 -3.82 2.75
N ILE A 26 7.82 -2.51 2.55
CA ILE A 26 8.65 -1.59 3.35
C ILE A 26 7.82 -0.72 4.30
N TYR A 27 6.51 -0.65 4.07
CA TYR A 27 5.59 0.12 4.90
C TYR A 27 4.19 -0.49 4.85
N SER A 28 3.53 -0.56 6.00
CA SER A 28 2.11 -0.90 6.11
C SER A 28 1.42 -0.09 7.20
N GLU A 29 0.28 0.50 6.89
CA GLU A 29 -0.59 1.21 7.83
C GLU A 29 -2.06 0.94 7.46
N ILE A 30 -2.97 1.00 8.43
CA ILE A 30 -4.40 1.11 8.14
C ILE A 30 -4.74 2.59 7.96
N VAL A 31 -5.36 2.91 6.83
CA VAL A 31 -5.74 4.26 6.43
C VAL A 31 -7.24 4.34 6.25
N GLN A 32 -7.83 5.48 6.63
CA GLN A 32 -9.25 5.73 6.53
C GLN A 32 -9.49 7.22 6.30
N VAL A 33 -10.49 7.55 5.49
CA VAL A 33 -10.92 8.94 5.30
C VAL A 33 -11.30 9.57 6.65
N GLY A 34 -10.93 10.83 6.85
CA GLY A 34 -11.22 11.55 8.09
C GLY A 34 -10.27 11.26 9.25
N VAL A 35 -9.29 10.36 9.09
CA VAL A 35 -8.31 10.01 10.13
C VAL A 35 -6.88 10.27 9.63
N PRO A 36 -6.09 11.14 10.29
CA PRO A 36 -6.38 11.85 11.53
C PRO A 36 -7.24 13.12 11.37
N ALA A 37 -7.48 13.56 10.13
CA ALA A 37 -8.22 14.78 9.83
C ALA A 37 -9.07 14.60 8.55
N PRO A 38 -10.16 15.38 8.40
CA PRO A 38 -10.95 15.38 7.17
C PRO A 38 -10.14 15.88 5.98
N GLY A 39 -10.31 15.20 4.84
CA GLY A 39 -9.63 15.54 3.59
C GLY A 39 -9.96 14.53 2.50
N ARG A 40 -9.83 14.94 1.23
CA ARG A 40 -9.90 14.00 0.07
C ARG A 40 -8.59 13.24 -0.13
N THR A 41 -7.51 13.76 0.44
CA THR A 41 -6.18 13.18 0.36
C THR A 41 -5.50 13.15 1.72
N ARG A 42 -4.55 12.23 1.88
CA ARG A 42 -3.63 12.18 3.00
C ARG A 42 -2.23 11.89 2.48
N TYR A 43 -1.27 12.73 2.84
CA TYR A 43 0.13 12.45 2.58
C TYR A 43 0.72 11.65 3.75
N ILE A 44 1.49 10.62 3.42
CA ILE A 44 2.24 9.81 4.38
C ILE A 44 3.71 9.91 4.02
N SER A 45 4.50 10.44 4.96
CA SER A 45 5.95 10.55 4.81
C SER A 45 6.60 9.18 5.02
N ILE A 46 7.33 8.71 4.01
CA ILE A 46 8.04 7.42 4.02
C ILE A 46 9.41 7.65 3.36
N PRO A 47 10.44 8.01 4.15
CA PRO A 47 11.77 8.32 3.61
C PRO A 47 12.36 7.17 2.78
N GLY A 48 12.98 7.50 1.65
CA GLY A 48 13.62 6.54 0.74
C GLY A 48 12.68 5.89 -0.28
N VAL A 49 11.39 6.25 -0.27
CA VAL A 49 10.43 5.84 -1.31
C VAL A 49 10.66 6.65 -2.58
N ASN A 50 10.58 5.98 -3.74
CA ASN A 50 10.70 6.61 -5.04
C ASN A 50 9.82 5.88 -6.07
N PRO A 51 9.09 6.59 -6.95
CA PRO A 51 8.21 5.97 -7.93
C PRO A 51 8.92 5.01 -8.90
N ALA A 52 10.22 5.22 -9.15
CA ALA A 52 11.02 4.38 -10.04
C ALA A 52 11.37 2.99 -9.47
N THR A 53 11.21 2.80 -8.15
CA THR A 53 11.61 1.56 -7.46
C THR A 53 10.56 1.06 -6.47
N HIS A 54 9.46 1.80 -6.29
CA HIS A 54 8.43 1.48 -5.32
C HIS A 54 7.04 1.58 -5.93
N SER A 55 6.15 0.73 -5.44
CA SER A 55 4.72 0.73 -5.76
C SER A 55 3.92 0.74 -4.47
N ALA A 56 2.67 1.20 -4.53
CA ALA A 56 1.77 1.20 -3.40
C ALA A 56 0.39 0.69 -3.81
N VAL A 57 -0.27 0.00 -2.90
CA VAL A 57 -1.65 -0.48 -3.08
C VAL A 57 -2.42 -0.35 -1.77
N CYS A 58 -3.70 0.00 -1.87
CA CYS A 58 -4.62 -0.03 -0.74
C CYS A 58 -5.51 -1.27 -0.86
N VAL A 59 -5.54 -2.09 0.19
CA VAL A 59 -6.30 -3.35 0.22
C VAL A 59 -7.41 -3.25 1.27
N PRO A 60 -8.64 -3.68 0.98
CA PRO A 60 -9.71 -3.76 1.97
C PRO A 60 -9.29 -4.59 3.20
N VAL A 61 -9.59 -4.11 4.41
CA VAL A 61 -9.41 -4.93 5.65
C VAL A 61 -10.70 -5.59 6.12
N ALA A 62 -11.80 -5.37 5.42
CA ALA A 62 -13.10 -5.96 5.65
C ALA A 62 -13.74 -6.34 4.32
N ALA A 63 -14.75 -7.22 4.37
CA ALA A 63 -15.55 -7.54 3.21
C ALA A 63 -16.26 -6.27 2.69
N TYR A 64 -16.11 -5.99 1.41
CA TYR A 64 -16.87 -4.93 0.76
C TYR A 64 -18.28 -5.40 0.48
N ASP A 65 -19.22 -4.48 0.64
CA ASP A 65 -20.55 -4.66 0.11
C ASP A 65 -20.48 -4.81 -1.42
N THR A 66 -21.29 -5.72 -1.95
CA THR A 66 -21.37 -6.02 -3.38
C THR A 66 -22.50 -5.24 -4.07
N SER A 67 -23.28 -4.47 -3.31
CA SER A 67 -24.24 -3.53 -3.87
C SER A 67 -23.50 -2.45 -4.68
N GLY A 68 -23.95 -2.20 -5.91
CA GLY A 68 -23.23 -1.36 -6.88
C GLY A 68 -23.08 0.14 -6.52
N GLN A 69 -23.58 0.58 -5.36
CA GLN A 69 -23.57 1.99 -4.94
C GLN A 69 -23.02 2.22 -3.52
N SER A 70 -22.33 1.25 -2.94
CA SER A 70 -21.80 1.40 -1.58
C SER A 70 -20.53 2.25 -1.53
N TYR A 71 -20.56 3.35 -0.77
CA TYR A 71 -19.35 4.14 -0.49
C TYR A 71 -18.32 3.38 0.38
N TYR A 72 -18.73 2.31 1.05
CA TYR A 72 -17.81 1.43 1.75
C TYR A 72 -17.04 0.50 0.81
N ALA A 73 -17.45 0.38 -0.46
CA ALA A 73 -16.77 -0.42 -1.48
C ALA A 73 -15.78 0.38 -2.35
N ILE A 74 -15.63 1.69 -2.12
CA ILE A 74 -14.72 2.54 -2.89
C ILE A 74 -13.27 2.28 -2.44
N GLN A 75 -12.44 1.77 -3.36
CA GLN A 75 -11.02 1.57 -3.13
C GLN A 75 -10.24 2.90 -3.17
N TYR A 76 -9.29 3.06 -2.25
CA TYR A 76 -8.40 4.22 -2.22
C TYR A 76 -7.31 4.09 -3.26
N THR A 77 -6.89 5.21 -3.83
CA THR A 77 -5.82 5.26 -4.82
C THR A 77 -4.56 5.84 -4.18
N PRO A 78 -3.54 5.02 -3.87
CA PRO A 78 -2.24 5.53 -3.46
C PRO A 78 -1.42 5.95 -4.69
N VAL A 79 -0.77 7.10 -4.61
CA VAL A 79 0.18 7.60 -5.60
C VAL A 79 1.53 7.75 -4.92
N VAL A 80 2.51 7.01 -5.41
CA VAL A 80 3.88 7.05 -4.89
C VAL A 80 4.56 8.33 -5.38
N GLY A 81 5.17 9.06 -4.45
CA GLY A 81 6.03 10.21 -4.72
C GLY A 81 7.46 9.94 -4.23
N VAL A 82 8.30 10.98 -4.28
CA VAL A 82 9.61 10.95 -3.61
C VAL A 82 9.39 11.14 -2.12
N ASP A 83 9.98 10.24 -1.31
CA ASP A 83 9.92 10.23 0.16
C ASP A 83 8.51 10.14 0.78
N GLY A 84 7.54 9.66 0.02
CA GLY A 84 6.20 9.45 0.56
C GLY A 84 5.17 8.98 -0.45
N VAL A 85 3.95 8.86 0.05
CA VAL A 85 2.78 8.41 -0.70
C VAL A 85 1.62 9.34 -0.42
N VAL A 86 0.95 9.79 -1.48
CA VAL A 86 -0.32 10.51 -1.39
C VAL A 86 -1.44 9.49 -1.59
N ILE A 87 -2.31 9.36 -0.59
CA ILE A 87 -3.52 8.55 -0.71
C ILE A 87 -4.67 9.46 -1.11
N TYR A 88 -5.40 9.05 -2.13
CA TYR A 88 -6.67 9.64 -2.53
C TYR A 88 -7.81 8.75 -2.07
N PHE A 89 -8.72 9.32 -1.26
CA PHE A 89 -9.90 8.59 -0.75
C PHE A 89 -11.05 8.52 -1.76
N GLY A 90 -10.88 9.11 -2.93
CA GLY A 90 -11.81 9.05 -4.07
C GLY A 90 -11.04 9.26 -5.37
N ASN A 91 -11.74 9.53 -6.47
CA ASN A 91 -11.10 9.74 -7.77
C ASN A 91 -10.07 10.90 -7.73
N PRO A 92 -8.77 10.66 -8.01
CA PRO A 92 -7.74 11.70 -8.00
C PRO A 92 -7.96 12.86 -8.97
N ALA A 93 -8.67 12.62 -10.08
CA ALA A 93 -8.94 13.63 -11.11
C ALA A 93 -10.13 14.53 -10.78
N ARG A 94 -10.76 14.40 -9.61
CA ARG A 94 -11.98 15.11 -9.24
C ARG A 94 -11.85 15.81 -7.89
N SER A 95 -12.20 17.09 -7.86
CA SER A 95 -12.25 17.92 -6.65
C SER A 95 -13.50 17.69 -5.80
N ASN A 96 -14.53 17.04 -6.34
CA ASN A 96 -15.79 16.71 -5.66
C ASN A 96 -16.26 15.28 -6.03
N GLY A 97 -17.15 14.71 -5.22
CA GLY A 97 -17.72 13.37 -5.41
C GLY A 97 -17.51 12.46 -4.20
N PRO A 98 -18.06 11.23 -4.25
CA PRO A 98 -18.03 10.32 -3.13
C PRO A 98 -16.61 9.95 -2.71
N LEU A 99 -16.43 9.74 -1.42
CA LEU A 99 -15.20 9.27 -0.79
C LEU A 99 -15.45 7.89 -0.20
N GLY A 100 -14.45 7.02 -0.27
CA GLY A 100 -14.54 5.72 0.37
C GLY A 100 -14.49 5.85 1.88
N LEU A 101 -15.40 5.19 2.57
CA LEU A 101 -15.56 5.31 4.02
C LEU A 101 -14.89 4.17 4.79
N SER A 102 -14.62 3.05 4.13
CA SER A 102 -14.06 1.85 4.76
C SER A 102 -12.55 1.99 5.02
N PRO A 103 -12.05 1.51 6.18
CA PRO A 103 -10.62 1.42 6.41
C PRO A 103 -9.98 0.46 5.39
N GLN A 104 -8.78 0.79 4.95
CA GLN A 104 -7.99 0.00 4.00
C GLN A 104 -6.54 -0.07 4.48
N ARG A 105 -5.86 -1.17 4.22
CA ARG A 105 -4.44 -1.31 4.50
C ARG A 105 -3.64 -0.78 3.33
N LEU A 106 -2.88 0.28 3.56
CA LEU A 106 -1.83 0.71 2.65
C LEU A 106 -0.67 -0.29 2.77
N LEU A 107 -0.18 -0.75 1.63
CA LEU A 107 1.05 -1.50 1.48
C LEU A 107 1.95 -0.74 0.51
N VAL A 108 3.16 -0.39 0.94
CA VAL A 108 4.20 0.15 0.05
C VAL A 108 5.27 -0.90 -0.12
N MET A 109 5.57 -1.17 -1.38
CA MET A 109 6.45 -2.25 -1.79
C MET A 109 7.63 -1.69 -2.56
N ARG A 110 8.81 -2.21 -2.29
CA ARG A 110 9.99 -2.00 -3.11
C ARG A 110 10.13 -3.16 -4.09
N TYR A 111 10.35 -2.85 -5.36
CA TYR A 111 10.68 -3.81 -6.40
C TYR A 111 12.11 -3.58 -6.93
N ARG A 112 12.74 -4.64 -7.43
CA ARG A 112 14.05 -4.65 -8.08
C ARG A 112 13.93 -5.14 -9.51
#